data_AF-A0A9E0J739-F1
#
_entry.id   AF-A0A9E0J739-F1
#
_cell.length_a   1.000
_cell.length_b   1.000
_cell.length_c   1.000
_cell.angle_alpha   90.00
_cell.angle_beta   90.00
_cell.angle_gamma   90.00
#
_symmetry.space_group_name_H-M   'P 1'
#
loop_
_entity.id
_entity.type
_entity.pdbx_description
1 polymer ?
#
loop_
_entity_poly.entity_id
_entity_poly.type
_entity_poly.pdbx_seq_one_letter_code
_entity_poly.pdbx_strand_id
1 'polypeptide(L)'
;MNRLLPLLLAAGALTAGATQALAQEPTPGRQCFRVSQMEGHRVADPKTLYVGVRNKGVFRIDMHGACLAGANMGDPLVVETVGGSDLVCRPMDLDLKVAGSIGLSPCIVKSITRLTPPQIASLPPKLKP
;
A
#
# COMPACT_ATOMS: atom_id res chain seq x y z
N MET A 1 -48.16 -12.57 -63.54
CA MET A 1 -47.58 -11.22 -63.36
C MET A 1 -47.38 -11.06 -61.85
N ASN A 2 -46.20 -10.93 -61.24
CA ASN A 2 -44.87 -10.56 -61.68
C ASN A 2 -43.83 -11.24 -60.76
N ARG A 3 -42.58 -11.31 -61.22
CA ARG A 3 -41.47 -12.14 -60.71
C ARG A 3 -40.55 -11.38 -59.72
N LEU A 4 -39.88 -12.18 -58.86
CA LEU A 4 -38.48 -12.11 -58.37
C LEU A 4 -38.01 -11.00 -57.38
N LEU A 5 -37.46 -11.51 -56.26
CA LEU A 5 -36.40 -11.02 -55.33
C LEU A 5 -35.10 -10.54 -56.07
N PRO A 6 -33.99 -10.06 -55.42
CA PRO A 6 -33.68 -9.68 -54.01
C PRO A 6 -32.75 -8.43 -53.88
N LEU A 7 -32.20 -8.13 -52.68
CA LEU A 7 -30.74 -8.09 -52.37
C LEU A 7 -30.32 -6.99 -51.33
N LEU A 8 -29.78 -7.47 -50.19
CA LEU A 8 -28.75 -6.94 -49.27
C LEU A 8 -28.56 -5.41 -49.04
N LEU A 9 -28.43 -5.00 -47.76
CA LEU A 9 -27.15 -4.57 -47.17
C LEU A 9 -27.22 -4.41 -45.63
N ALA A 10 -26.10 -4.74 -44.98
CA ALA A 10 -25.91 -4.93 -43.55
C ALA A 10 -25.49 -3.67 -42.78
N ALA A 11 -25.69 -3.65 -41.45
CA ALA A 11 -24.79 -3.00 -40.50
C ALA A 11 -25.06 -3.50 -39.08
N GLY A 12 -24.24 -4.44 -38.60
CA GLY A 12 -24.22 -4.85 -37.20
C GLY A 12 -23.62 -3.75 -36.33
N ALA A 13 -24.40 -3.21 -35.41
CA ALA A 13 -23.90 -2.35 -34.35
C ALA A 13 -23.28 -3.22 -33.25
N LEU A 14 -21.96 -3.40 -33.31
CA LEU A 14 -21.16 -3.92 -32.20
C LEU A 14 -21.21 -2.89 -31.06
N THR A 15 -22.02 -3.14 -30.04
CA THR A 15 -21.97 -2.40 -28.78
C THR A 15 -20.70 -2.80 -28.03
N ALA A 16 -19.72 -1.90 -28.04
CA ALA A 16 -18.50 -2.02 -27.25
C ALA A 16 -18.86 -2.00 -25.76
N GLY A 17 -18.84 -3.15 -25.10
CA GLY A 17 -18.94 -3.26 -23.66
C GLY A 17 -17.69 -2.67 -23.02
N ALA A 18 -17.79 -1.43 -22.51
CA ALA A 18 -16.80 -0.87 -21.61
C ALA A 18 -16.88 -1.62 -20.28
N THR A 19 -16.07 -2.67 -20.12
CA THR A 19 -15.82 -3.29 -18.82
C THR A 19 -15.08 -2.26 -17.97
N GLN A 20 -15.85 -1.50 -17.17
CA GLN A 20 -15.30 -0.67 -16.12
C GLN A 20 -14.64 -1.61 -15.11
N ALA A 21 -13.32 -1.73 -15.18
CA ALA A 21 -12.53 -2.32 -14.11
C ALA A 21 -12.73 -1.44 -12.87
N LEU A 22 -13.73 -1.78 -12.07
CA LEU A 22 -13.88 -1.28 -10.71
C LEU A 22 -12.55 -1.56 -10.03
N ALA A 23 -11.81 -0.50 -9.70
CA ALA A 23 -10.61 -0.59 -8.88
C ALA A 23 -11.03 -1.32 -7.60
N GLN A 24 -10.71 -2.61 -7.51
CA GLN A 24 -10.97 -3.40 -6.33
C GLN A 24 -10.17 -2.74 -5.21
N GLU A 25 -10.88 -2.08 -4.31
CA GLU A 25 -10.33 -1.65 -3.03
C GLU A 25 -9.64 -2.89 -2.45
N PRO A 26 -8.33 -2.82 -2.17
CA PRO A 26 -7.59 -3.99 -1.74
C PRO A 26 -8.27 -4.52 -0.48
N THR A 27 -8.91 -5.68 -0.61
CA THR A 27 -9.50 -6.37 0.53
C THR A 27 -8.37 -6.53 1.55
N PRO A 28 -8.57 -6.17 2.82
CA PRO A 28 -7.59 -6.40 3.87
C PRO A 28 -7.48 -7.92 4.13
N GLY A 29 -6.97 -8.67 3.16
CA GLY A 29 -6.37 -9.96 3.40
C GLY A 29 -5.20 -9.75 4.36
N ARG A 30 -4.95 -10.72 5.25
CA ARG A 30 -3.83 -10.70 6.18
C ARG A 30 -2.51 -10.67 5.40
N GLN A 31 -2.09 -9.49 4.99
CA GLN A 31 -0.89 -9.26 4.20
C GLN A 31 0.27 -9.17 5.18
N CYS A 32 0.88 -10.33 5.43
CA CYS A 32 2.02 -10.41 6.33
C CYS A 32 3.33 -10.10 5.60
N PHE A 33 4.27 -9.49 6.31
CA PHE A 33 5.66 -9.33 5.87
C PHE A 33 6.62 -9.68 6.99
N ARG A 34 7.89 -9.90 6.64
CA ARG A 34 8.95 -10.15 7.60
C ARG A 34 9.75 -8.88 7.87
N VAL A 35 10.06 -8.57 9.13
CA VAL A 35 10.87 -7.39 9.46
C VAL A 35 12.27 -7.53 8.87
N SER A 36 12.84 -8.73 8.84
CA SER A 36 14.09 -9.06 8.15
C SER A 36 14.09 -8.80 6.64
N GLN A 37 12.92 -8.59 6.02
CA GLN A 37 12.78 -8.27 4.60
C GLN A 37 12.50 -6.80 4.34
N MET A 38 12.47 -5.96 5.38
CA MET A 38 12.35 -4.51 5.22
C MET A 38 13.65 -3.95 4.61
N GLU A 39 13.52 -3.24 3.49
CA GLU A 39 14.67 -2.68 2.77
C GLU A 39 14.88 -1.19 3.08
N GLY A 40 13.80 -0.50 3.44
CA GLY A 40 13.84 0.92 3.80
C GLY A 40 12.47 1.47 4.13
N HIS A 41 12.45 2.71 4.62
CA HIS A 41 11.23 3.41 4.98
C HIS A 41 11.29 4.90 4.61
N ARG A 42 10.09 5.49 4.50
CA ARG A 42 9.89 6.94 4.31
C ARG A 42 8.77 7.42 5.21
N VAL A 43 9.07 8.38 6.07
CA VAL A 43 8.04 9.12 6.81
C VAL A 43 7.34 10.07 5.83
N ALA A 44 6.05 9.85 5.60
CA ALA A 44 5.26 10.68 4.71
C ALA A 44 4.66 11.89 5.43
N ASP A 45 4.16 11.66 6.65
CA ASP A 45 3.58 12.66 7.52
C ASP A 45 3.70 12.19 9.00
N PRO A 46 3.31 13.01 10.00
CA PRO A 46 3.43 12.66 11.42
C PRO A 46 2.71 11.37 11.87
N LYS A 47 1.90 10.75 10.99
CA LYS A 47 1.12 9.54 11.26
C LYS A 47 1.33 8.43 10.22
N THR A 48 1.96 8.72 9.08
CA THR A 48 2.07 7.77 7.97
C THR A 48 3.51 7.45 7.64
N LEU A 49 3.81 6.16 7.58
CA LEU A 49 5.09 5.59 7.20
C LEU A 49 4.91 4.67 5.99
N TYR A 50 5.75 4.84 4.97
CA TYR A 50 5.88 3.86 3.89
C TYR A 50 7.08 2.97 4.13
N VAL A 51 6.91 1.66 3.95
CA VAL A 51 7.95 0.66 4.15
C VAL A 51 8.08 -0.19 2.89
N GLY A 52 9.29 -0.25 2.34
CA GLY A 52 9.63 -1.17 1.26
C GLY A 52 9.96 -2.54 1.84
N VAL A 53 9.31 -3.58 1.30
CA VAL A 53 9.56 -4.97 1.69
C VAL A 53 9.97 -5.78 0.46
N ARG A 54 11.12 -6.44 0.57
CA ARG A 54 11.69 -7.26 -0.49
C ARG A 54 10.67 -8.28 -1.00
N ASN A 55 10.46 -8.33 -2.31
CA ASN A 55 9.52 -9.24 -3.00
C ASN A 55 8.03 -9.10 -2.59
N LYS A 56 7.68 -8.11 -1.77
CA LYS A 56 6.28 -7.82 -1.37
C LYS A 56 5.84 -6.41 -1.78
N GLY A 57 6.76 -5.51 -2.09
CA GLY A 57 6.44 -4.15 -2.52
C GLY A 57 6.32 -3.20 -1.32
N VAL A 58 5.51 -2.15 -1.45
CA VAL A 58 5.40 -1.09 -0.43
C VAL A 58 4.19 -1.31 0.46
N PHE A 59 4.40 -1.17 1.77
CA PHE A 59 3.37 -1.14 2.78
C PHE A 59 3.23 0.28 3.32
N ARG A 60 1.99 0.71 3.49
CA ARG A 60 1.62 1.89 4.25
C ARG A 60 1.31 1.45 5.67
N ILE A 61 1.96 2.09 6.63
CA ILE A 61 1.75 1.89 8.05
C ILE A 61 1.24 3.21 8.63
N ASP A 62 0.04 3.20 9.18
CA ASP A 62 -0.53 4.35 9.87
C ASP A 62 -0.37 4.18 11.38
N MET A 63 -0.15 5.29 12.08
CA MET A 63 0.07 5.34 13.51
C MET A 63 -1.12 5.97 14.24
N HIS A 64 -1.25 5.66 15.52
CA HIS A 64 -2.07 6.43 16.44
C HIS A 64 -1.35 7.71 16.86
N GLY A 65 -2.09 8.81 16.99
CA GLY A 65 -1.53 10.12 17.33
C GLY A 65 -0.60 10.66 16.24
N ALA A 66 0.22 11.66 16.57
CA ALA A 66 1.25 12.22 15.70
C ALA A 66 2.64 11.79 16.17
N CYS A 67 2.85 10.49 16.36
CA CYS A 67 4.06 9.97 17.01
C CYS A 67 5.33 10.12 16.14
N LEU A 68 5.18 10.32 14.82
CA LEU A 68 6.28 10.67 13.92
C LEU A 68 6.50 12.20 13.85
N ALA A 69 5.85 12.99 14.71
CA ALA A 69 6.07 14.43 14.77
C ALA A 69 7.51 14.72 15.19
N GLY A 70 8.29 15.28 14.26
CA GLY A 70 9.72 15.53 14.46
C GLY A 70 10.63 14.49 13.82
N ALA A 71 10.08 13.40 13.27
CA ALA A 71 10.84 12.47 12.43
C ALA A 71 10.94 13.00 10.99
N ASN A 72 12.14 12.99 10.44
CA ASN A 72 12.40 13.28 9.04
C ASN A 72 12.26 12.02 8.18
N MET A 73 12.20 12.19 6.86
CA MET A 73 11.89 11.11 5.91
C MET A 73 12.80 9.89 6.02
N GLY A 74 14.05 10.04 6.47
CA GLY A 74 15.03 8.97 6.57
C GLY A 74 15.55 8.71 7.99
N ASP A 75 14.89 9.27 9.01
CA ASP A 75 15.36 9.10 10.40
C ASP A 75 15.37 7.62 10.80
N PRO A 76 16.37 7.17 11.57
CA PRO A 76 16.47 5.77 11.98
C PRO A 76 15.25 5.39 12.82
N LEU A 77 14.59 4.31 12.39
CA LEU A 77 13.51 3.68 13.14
C LEU A 77 14.04 2.42 13.80
N VAL A 78 13.70 2.23 15.06
CA VAL A 78 13.88 0.97 15.75
C VAL A 78 12.60 0.18 15.55
N VAL A 79 12.71 -0.94 14.84
CA VAL A 79 11.58 -1.79 14.46
C VAL A 79 11.80 -3.14 15.09
N GLU A 80 10.88 -3.52 15.96
CA GLU A 80 10.92 -4.78 16.70
C GLU A 80 9.60 -5.52 16.51
N THR A 81 9.64 -6.83 16.64
CA THR A 81 8.45 -7.67 16.57
C THR A 81 8.11 -8.21 17.95
N VAL A 82 6.83 -8.22 18.27
CA VAL A 82 6.36 -8.75 19.56
C VAL A 82 6.48 -10.28 19.58
N GLY A 83 7.01 -10.83 20.67
CA GLY A 83 7.07 -12.29 20.88
C GLY A 83 8.14 -13.03 20.08
N GLY A 84 9.16 -12.33 19.55
CA GLY A 84 10.30 -12.95 18.84
C GLY A 84 9.97 -13.50 17.45
N SER A 85 8.77 -13.27 16.94
CA SER A 85 8.34 -13.63 15.59
C SER A 85 8.83 -12.58 14.60
N ASP A 86 9.69 -12.93 13.64
CA ASP A 86 10.06 -12.03 12.54
C ASP A 86 8.89 -11.67 11.60
N LEU A 87 7.70 -12.23 11.78
CA LEU A 87 6.52 -12.02 10.95
C LEU A 87 5.55 -10.99 11.55
N VAL A 88 5.15 -10.01 10.73
CA VAL A 88 4.17 -8.96 11.06
C VAL A 88 2.94 -9.16 10.19
N CYS A 89 1.79 -9.44 10.80
CA CYS A 89 0.52 -9.64 10.10
C CYS A 89 -0.54 -8.62 10.52
N ARG A 90 -0.44 -8.08 11.74
CA ARG A 90 -1.37 -7.15 12.35
C ARG A 90 -0.60 -5.98 12.94
N PRO A 91 -1.26 -4.83 13.18
CA PRO A 91 -0.65 -3.67 13.82
C PRO A 91 0.08 -4.00 15.14
N MET A 92 -0.52 -4.84 15.99
CA MET A 92 0.04 -5.22 17.30
C MET A 92 1.26 -6.14 17.22
N ASP A 93 1.56 -6.72 16.06
CA ASP A 93 2.73 -7.58 15.91
C ASP A 93 4.02 -6.74 15.70
N LEU A 94 3.89 -5.43 15.46
CA LEU A 94 4.96 -4.48 15.19
C LEU A 94 5.11 -3.47 16.34
N ASP A 95 6.26 -3.47 17.00
CA ASP A 95 6.69 -2.44 17.95
C ASP A 95 7.62 -1.47 17.23
N LEU A 96 7.14 -0.24 17.00
CA LEU A 96 7.88 0.79 16.28
C LEU A 96 8.31 1.88 17.25
N LYS A 97 9.59 2.22 17.25
CA LYS A 97 10.17 3.30 18.05
C LYS A 97 10.91 4.26 17.14
N VAL A 98 10.72 5.54 17.39
CA VAL A 98 11.36 6.63 16.66
C VAL A 98 12.48 7.20 17.51
N ALA A 99 13.64 7.44 16.92
CA ALA A 99 14.69 8.21 17.58
C ALA A 99 14.33 9.70 17.56
N GLY A 100 13.99 10.24 18.72
CA GLY A 100 13.78 11.66 18.95
C GLY A 100 14.95 12.32 19.68
N SER A 101 14.84 13.62 19.92
CA SER A 101 15.85 14.44 20.61
C SER A 101 16.11 14.03 22.06
N ILE A 102 15.14 13.37 22.72
CA ILE A 102 15.22 12.95 24.13
C ILE A 102 15.38 11.41 24.25
N GLY A 103 15.49 10.69 23.13
CA GLY A 103 15.66 9.22 23.10
C GLY A 103 14.65 8.52 22.21
N LEU A 104 14.46 7.21 22.44
CA LEU A 104 13.51 6.39 21.67
C LEU A 104 12.08 6.55 22.22
N SER A 105 11.17 7.01 21.37
CA SER A 105 9.74 7.11 21.69
C SER A 105 8.92 6.02 20.97
N PRO A 106 8.06 5.26 21.67
CA PRO A 106 7.21 4.27 21.04
C PRO A 106 6.08 4.91 20.21
N CYS A 107 5.79 4.29 19.07
CA CYS A 107 4.74 4.64 18.12
C CYS A 107 3.76 3.48 18.01
N ILE A 108 2.50 3.69 18.42
CA ILE A 108 1.48 2.66 18.35
C ILE A 108 0.96 2.58 16.90
N VAL A 109 1.14 1.43 16.27
CA VAL A 109 0.64 1.15 14.92
C VAL A 109 -0.88 1.01 14.94
N LYS A 110 -1.56 1.73 14.04
CA LYS A 110 -3.00 1.71 13.84
C LYS A 110 -3.41 0.72 12.75
N SER A 111 -2.76 0.80 11.59
CA SER A 111 -3.09 -0.03 10.43
C SER A 111 -1.85 -0.32 9.59
N ILE A 112 -1.88 -1.48 8.94
CA ILE A 112 -0.87 -1.90 7.97
C ILE A 112 -1.61 -2.28 6.70
N THR A 113 -1.28 -1.62 5.58
CA THR A 113 -1.94 -1.85 4.30
C THR A 113 -0.89 -1.95 3.20
N ARG A 114 -0.95 -3.03 2.41
CA ARG A 114 -0.09 -3.14 1.22
C ARG A 114 -0.62 -2.24 0.12
N LEU A 115 0.26 -1.44 -0.46
CA LEU A 115 -0.07 -0.60 -1.60
C LEU A 115 -0.09 -1.42 -2.89
N THR A 116 -1.05 -1.12 -3.75
CA THR A 116 -1.11 -1.70 -5.10
C THR A 116 -0.09 -1.03 -6.03
N PRO A 117 0.35 -1.68 -7.12
CA PRO A 117 1.25 -1.06 -8.10
C PRO A 117 0.83 0.35 -8.57
N PRO A 118 -0.46 0.63 -8.88
CA PRO A 118 -0.87 1.99 -9.24
C PRO A 118 -0.78 2.97 -8.06
N GLN A 119 -1.06 2.54 -6.82
CA GLN A 119 -0.88 3.41 -5.65
C GLN A 119 0.59 3.76 -5.41
N ILE A 120 1.50 2.81 -5.61
CA ILE A 120 2.94 3.03 -5.52
C ILE A 120 3.42 3.98 -6.62
N ALA A 121 2.92 3.83 -7.84
CA ALA A 121 3.26 4.71 -8.96
C ALA A 121 2.89 6.17 -8.67
N SER A 122 1.74 6.38 -8.01
CA SER A 122 1.23 7.69 -7.59
C SER A 122 1.96 8.30 -6.38
N LEU A 123 2.84 7.56 -5.69
CA LEU A 123 3.64 8.16 -4.61
C LEU A 123 4.61 9.20 -5.19
N PRO A 124 4.78 10.37 -4.53
CA PRO A 124 5.84 11.30 -4.85
C PRO A 124 7.21 10.59 -4.84
N PRO A 125 8.14 10.92 -5.75
CA PRO A 125 9.44 10.25 -5.82
C PRO A 125 10.21 10.22 -4.50
N LYS A 126 10.07 11.27 -3.67
CA LYS A 126 10.71 11.38 -2.36
C LYS A 126 10.16 10.42 -1.29
N LEU A 127 8.94 9.92 -1.49
CA LEU A 127 8.24 9.05 -0.54
C LEU A 127 8.28 7.57 -0.96
N LYS A 128 8.94 7.26 -2.07
CA LYS A 128 9.24 5.87 -2.45
C LYS A 128 10.41 5.39 -1.57
N PRO A 129 10.20 4.35 -0.73
CA PRO A 129 11.23 3.83 0.16
C PRO A 129 12.40 3.21 -0.60
#